data_AF-A0A0A2ME84-F1
#
_entry.id   AF-A0A0A2ME84-F1
#
_cell.length_a   1.000
_cell.length_b   1.000
_cell.length_c   1.000
_cell.angle_alpha   90.00
_cell.angle_beta   90.00
_cell.angle_gamma   90.00
#
_symmetry.space_group_name_H-M   'P 1'
#
loop_
_entity.id
_entity.type
_entity.pdbx_description
1 polymer ?
#
loop_
_entity_poly.entity_id
_entity_poly.type
_entity_poly.pdbx_seq_one_letter_code
_entity_poly.pdbx_strand_id
1 'polypeptide(L)'
;MSSVLRGQSLIDKAVELTGDAESAILMSFLNQISVTDSLSIGTQLKKTEIKDYDVVDFFSIVKPATALSPKLYEYELPGEFPFSF
;
A
#
# COMPACT_ATOMS: atom_id res chain seq x y z
N MET A 1 -0.76 14.68 -10.01
CA MET A 1 -1.84 13.84 -9.43
C MET A 1 -1.67 12.45 -10.02
N SER A 2 -1.72 11.41 -9.19
CA SER A 2 -1.57 10.01 -9.62
C SER A 2 -2.79 9.21 -9.16
N SER A 3 -3.29 8.34 -10.04
CA SER A 3 -4.40 7.45 -9.73
C SER A 3 -3.90 6.22 -8.97
N VAL A 4 -4.64 5.82 -7.93
CA VAL A 4 -4.40 4.57 -7.20
C VAL A 4 -4.63 3.37 -8.11
N LEU A 5 -3.67 2.44 -8.15
CA LEU A 5 -3.81 1.18 -8.86
C LEU A 5 -4.25 0.05 -7.93
N ARG A 6 -4.68 -1.06 -8.51
CA ARG A 6 -5.10 -2.23 -7.76
C ARG A 6 -3.96 -2.75 -6.87
N GLY A 7 -4.28 -2.92 -5.59
CA GLY A 7 -3.35 -3.48 -4.60
C GLY A 7 -2.32 -2.48 -4.06
N GLN A 8 -2.48 -1.19 -4.34
CA GLN A 8 -1.64 -0.15 -3.76
C GLN A 8 -2.22 0.37 -2.45
N SER A 9 -1.36 0.47 -1.45
CA SER A 9 -1.63 1.20 -0.21
C SER A 9 -1.23 2.68 -0.34
N LEU A 10 -1.60 3.48 0.67
CA LEU A 10 -1.18 4.89 0.73
C LEU A 10 0.33 5.03 0.86
N ILE A 11 0.98 4.08 1.55
CA ILE A 11 2.44 4.03 1.73
C ILE A 11 3.11 3.74 0.38
N ASP A 12 2.58 2.79 -0.39
CA ASP A 12 3.07 2.49 -1.75
C ASP A 12 3.03 3.76 -2.63
N LYS A 13 1.93 4.51 -2.53
CA LYS A 13 1.79 5.78 -3.24
C LYS A 13 2.70 6.88 -2.72
N ALA A 14 3.05 6.88 -1.44
CA ALA A 14 4.02 7.83 -0.89
C ALA A 14 5.38 7.62 -1.54
N VAL A 15 5.87 6.38 -1.50
CA VAL A 15 7.16 6.04 -2.08
C VAL A 15 7.16 6.28 -3.59
N GLU A 16 6.09 5.91 -4.31
CA GLU A 16 5.96 6.16 -5.76
C GLU A 16 6.03 7.66 -6.10
N LEU A 17 5.46 8.54 -5.27
CA LEU A 17 5.25 9.95 -5.63
C LEU A 17 6.27 10.91 -5.03
N THR A 18 6.86 10.58 -3.89
CA THR A 18 7.77 11.45 -3.14
C THR A 18 9.14 10.82 -2.90
N GLY A 19 9.28 9.51 -3.13
CA GLY A 19 10.51 8.76 -2.88
C GLY A 19 10.73 8.40 -1.42
N ASP A 20 9.76 8.65 -0.55
CA ASP A 20 9.90 8.46 0.89
C ASP A 20 8.58 8.01 1.54
N ALA A 21 8.66 7.01 2.40
CA ALA A 21 7.52 6.44 3.12
C ALA A 21 6.97 7.37 4.21
N GLU A 22 7.81 8.21 4.84
CA GLU A 22 7.33 9.13 5.89
C GLU A 22 6.36 10.18 5.34
N SER A 23 6.52 10.51 4.06
CA SER A 23 5.64 11.42 3.34
C SER A 23 4.20 10.90 3.23
N ALA A 24 3.96 9.62 3.52
CA ALA A 24 2.61 9.05 3.63
C ALA A 24 1.75 9.79 4.67
N ILE A 25 2.34 10.21 5.80
CA ILE A 25 1.63 10.93 6.86
C ILE A 25 1.18 12.31 6.35
N LEU A 26 2.07 13.03 5.67
CA LEU A 26 1.72 14.34 5.12
C LEU A 26 0.67 14.22 4.02
N MET A 27 0.77 13.21 3.16
CA MET A 27 -0.24 12.94 2.14
C MET A 27 -1.59 12.49 2.73
N SER A 28 -1.59 11.80 3.86
CA SER A 28 -2.84 11.39 4.53
C SER A 28 -3.61 12.61 5.03
N PHE A 29 -2.91 13.60 5.62
CA PHE A 29 -3.50 14.88 5.98
C PHE A 29 -4.00 15.67 4.75
N LEU A 30 -3.21 15.69 3.68
CA LEU A 30 -3.52 16.46 2.47
C LEU A 30 -4.75 15.93 1.72
N ASN A 31 -4.96 14.61 1.77
CA ASN A 31 -6.06 13.93 1.11
C ASN A 31 -7.22 13.56 2.04
N GLN A 32 -7.13 13.88 3.34
CA GLN A 32 -8.15 13.57 4.36
C GLN A 32 -8.52 12.08 4.43
N ILE A 33 -7.52 11.21 4.35
CA ILE A 33 -7.66 9.75 4.35
C ILE A 33 -6.75 9.17 5.43
N SER A 34 -7.14 8.03 6.01
CA SER A 34 -6.26 7.33 6.96
C SER A 34 -5.12 6.63 6.22
N VAL A 35 -3.95 6.55 6.86
CA VAL A 35 -2.78 5.84 6.32
C VAL A 35 -3.06 4.34 6.18
N THR A 36 -3.90 3.78 7.06
CA THR A 36 -4.29 2.37 7.09
C THR A 36 -5.53 2.06 6.25
N ASP A 37 -6.11 3.07 5.60
CA ASP A 37 -7.36 2.89 4.88
C ASP A 37 -7.18 2.10 3.58
N SER A 38 -8.23 1.39 3.19
CA SER A 38 -8.25 0.73 1.88
C SER A 38 -8.57 1.77 0.80
N LEU A 39 -7.61 2.04 -0.08
CA LEU A 39 -7.81 2.95 -1.20
C LEU A 39 -8.59 2.28 -2.33
N SER A 40 -9.61 2.95 -2.84
CA SER A 40 -10.33 2.48 -4.03
C SER A 40 -9.52 2.76 -5.30
N ILE A 41 -9.60 1.84 -6.25
CA ILE A 41 -8.89 1.92 -7.52
C ILE A 41 -9.37 3.15 -8.30
N GLY A 42 -8.43 3.92 -8.84
CA GLY A 42 -8.72 5.14 -9.60
C GLY A 42 -8.84 6.41 -8.75
N THR A 43 -8.76 6.30 -7.41
CA THR A 43 -8.72 7.48 -6.53
C THR A 43 -7.56 8.38 -6.92
N GLN A 44 -7.82 9.67 -7.07
CA GLN A 44 -6.77 10.65 -7.34
C GLN A 44 -6.20 11.17 -6.03
N LEU A 45 -4.90 10.97 -5.82
CA LEU A 45 -4.21 11.50 -4.66
C LEU A 45 -3.38 12.73 -5.03
N LYS A 46 -3.44 13.73 -4.15
CA LYS A 46 -2.54 14.87 -4.13
C LYS A 46 -1.23 14.43 -3.49
N LYS A 47 -0.12 14.79 -4.13
CA LYS A 47 1.23 14.51 -3.63
C LYS A 47 1.79 15.72 -2.89
N THR A 48 2.69 15.45 -1.96
CA THR A 48 3.54 16.45 -1.32
C THR A 48 4.81 16.67 -2.13
N GLU A 49 5.76 17.41 -1.57
CA GLU A 49 7.08 17.62 -2.16
C GLU A 49 7.83 16.30 -2.35
N ILE A 50 8.63 16.23 -3.42
CA ILE A 50 9.50 15.09 -3.70
C ILE A 50 10.75 15.23 -2.82
N LYS A 51 11.05 14.19 -2.04
CA LYS A 51 12.25 14.14 -1.21
C LYS A 51 13.41 13.43 -1.90
N ASP A 52 13.10 12.37 -2.67
CA ASP A 52 14.11 11.59 -3.40
C ASP A 52 13.63 11.37 -4.84
N TYR A 53 14.40 11.89 -5.80
CA TYR A 53 14.07 11.79 -7.22
C TYR A 53 14.47 10.45 -7.83
N ASP A 54 15.51 9.78 -7.31
CA ASP A 54 16.00 8.51 -7.86
C ASP A 54 14.98 7.40 -7.60
N VAL A 55 14.39 7.42 -6.39
CA VAL A 55 13.33 6.48 -6.01
C VAL A 55 12.06 6.71 -6.82
N VAL A 56 11.67 7.98 -7.02
CA VAL A 56 10.52 8.32 -7.86
C VAL A 56 10.72 7.87 -9.31
N ASP A 57 11.94 8.04 -9.85
CA ASP A 57 12.25 7.60 -11.20
C ASP A 57 12.20 6.08 -11.35
N PHE A 58 12.73 5.35 -10.36
CA PHE A 58 12.63 3.89 -10.31
C PHE A 58 11.17 3.39 -10.32
N PHE A 59 10.33 3.97 -9.46
CA PHE A 59 8.93 3.57 -9.35
C PHE A 59 8.03 4.16 -10.46
N SER A 60 8.57 4.98 -11.36
CA SER A 60 7.88 5.40 -12.58
C SER A 60 7.66 4.22 -13.54
N ILE A 61 8.59 3.26 -13.56
CA ILE A 61 8.57 2.07 -14.42
C ILE A 61 7.88 0.91 -13.73
N VAL A 62 8.27 0.63 -12.47
CA VAL A 62 7.75 -0.49 -11.68
C VAL A 62 6.86 0.07 -10.59
N LYS A 63 5.58 -0.32 -10.53
CA LYS A 63 4.67 0.24 -9.52
C LYS A 63 4.59 -0.68 -8.30
N PRO A 64 4.77 -0.15 -7.08
CA PRO A 64 4.69 -0.96 -5.86
C PRO A 64 3.24 -1.40 -5.63
N ALA A 65 3.05 -2.61 -5.09
CA ALA A 65 1.74 -3.16 -4.71
C ALA A 65 1.92 -4.09 -3.51
N THR A 66 1.74 -3.56 -2.31
CA THR A 66 1.96 -4.30 -1.05
C THR A 66 0.69 -5.01 -0.56
N ALA A 67 -0.49 -4.69 -1.10
CA ALA A 67 -1.70 -5.36 -0.68
C ALA A 67 -1.65 -6.85 -1.06
N LEU A 68 -1.59 -7.70 -0.02
CA LEU A 68 -1.62 -9.14 -0.18
C LEU A 68 -3.02 -9.53 -0.67
N SER A 69 -3.08 -10.20 -1.82
CA SER A 69 -4.24 -11.04 -2.10
C SER A 69 -4.27 -12.11 -1.01
N PRO A 70 -5.37 -12.30 -0.27
CA PRO A 70 -5.46 -13.43 0.64
C PRO A 70 -5.28 -14.69 -0.20
N LYS A 71 -4.13 -15.35 -0.09
CA LYS A 71 -4.03 -16.75 -0.47
C LYS A 71 -4.84 -17.46 0.60
N LEU A 72 -6.02 -17.93 0.23
CA LEU A 72 -6.77 -18.87 1.06
C LEU A 72 -5.93 -20.15 1.07
N TYR A 73 -4.98 -20.25 1.99
CA TYR A 73 -4.52 -21.55 2.43
C TYR A 73 -5.72 -22.13 3.17
N GLU A 74 -6.39 -23.10 2.57
CA GLU A 74 -7.22 -24.03 3.32
C GLU A 74 -6.28 -24.67 4.33
N TYR A 75 -6.24 -24.10 5.54
CA TYR A 75 -5.65 -24.76 6.67
C TYR A 75 -6.61 -25.90 7.01
N GLU A 76 -6.39 -27.05 6.38
CA GLU A 76 -6.85 -28.30 6.94
C GLU A 76 -6.19 -28.37 8.32
N LEU A 77 -6.99 -28.12 9.37
CA LEU A 77 -6.56 -28.35 10.74
C LEU A 77 -5.85 -29.72 10.76
N PRO A 78 -4.57 -29.82 11.15
CA PRO A 78 -3.98 -31.12 11.38
C PRO A 78 -4.88 -31.79 12.40
N GLY A 79 -5.47 -32.92 11.98
CA GLY A 79 -6.73 -33.43 12.48
C GLY A 79 -6.88 -33.40 14.00
N GLU A 80 -8.14 -33.33 14.41
CA GLU A 80 -8.64 -33.77 15.72
C GLU A 80 -7.54 -34.47 16.54
N PHE A 81 -6.89 -33.73 17.44
CA PHE A 81 -5.96 -34.35 18.38
C PHE A 81 -6.78 -35.40 19.16
N PRO A 82 -6.45 -36.71 19.09
CA PRO A 82 -7.26 -37.75 19.74
C PRO A 82 -7.14 -37.76 21.28
N PHE A 83 -6.58 -36.72 21.89
CA PHE A 83 -6.40 -36.64 23.34
C PHE A 83 -6.75 -35.25 23.85
N SER A 84 -8.04 -35.04 24.09
CA SER A 84 -8.53 -34.16 25.15
C SER A 84 -8.09 -34.73 26.49
N PHE A 85 -7.29 -33.98 27.26
CA PHE A 85 -7.09 -34.16 28.69
C PHE A 85 -7.87 -33.10 29.46
#